data_AF-A0A6S7G9Q5-F1
#
_entry.id   AF-A0A6S7G9Q5-F1
#
_cell.length_a   1.000
_cell.length_b   1.000
_cell.length_c   1.000
_cell.angle_alpha   90.00
_cell.angle_beta   90.00
_cell.angle_gamma   90.00
#
_symmetry.space_group_name_H-M   'P 1'
#
loop_
_entity.id
_entity.type
_entity.pdbx_description
1 polymer ?
#
loop_
_entity_poly.entity_id
_entity_poly.type
_entity_poly.pdbx_seq_one_letter_code
_entity_poly.pdbx_strand_id
1 'polypeptide(L)'
;MESFELIISQNSTNQRELFHAAKILFTQMSDLMFPEYGDPDVLANDIGEFFVQKIERIHGEFDSSALETSHSSVAEFTELTSRFDSFDILNEENIKDLRSKSSKKSCSLDPMPTSLVLKCQDILLPVNL
;
A
#
# COMPACT_ATOMS: atom_id res chain seq x y z
N MET A 1 -31.85 -8.59 18.25
CA MET A 1 -30.60 -8.47 17.50
C MET A 1 -30.24 -9.88 17.07
N GLU A 2 -30.36 -10.22 15.78
CA GLU A 2 -29.97 -11.54 15.30
C GLU A 2 -28.45 -11.72 15.52
N SER A 3 -28.03 -12.92 15.93
CA SER A 3 -26.61 -13.19 16.18
C SER A 3 -25.84 -13.25 14.87
N PHE A 4 -24.57 -12.81 14.90
CA PHE A 4 -23.67 -12.83 13.74
C PHE A 4 -23.56 -14.22 13.10
N GLU A 5 -23.54 -15.26 13.93
CA GLU A 5 -23.50 -16.66 13.52
C GLU A 5 -24.74 -17.08 12.70
N LEU A 6 -25.92 -16.55 13.04
CA LEU A 6 -27.15 -16.82 12.30
C LEU A 6 -27.08 -16.21 10.89
N ILE A 7 -26.60 -14.98 10.77
CA ILE A 7 -26.46 -14.28 9.48
C ILE A 7 -25.46 -15.00 8.57
N ILE A 8 -24.33 -15.47 9.12
CA ILE A 8 -23.35 -16.23 8.34
C ILE A 8 -23.94 -17.57 7.89
N SER A 9 -24.58 -18.32 8.79
CA SER A 9 -25.12 -19.65 8.46
C SER A 9 -26.20 -19.57 7.38
N GLN A 10 -27.12 -18.60 7.46
CA GLN A 10 -28.19 -18.40 6.48
C GLN A 10 -27.68 -18.06 5.07
N ASN A 11 -26.57 -17.32 4.97
CA ASN A 11 -26.03 -16.86 3.68
C ASN A 11 -24.84 -17.70 3.18
N SER A 12 -24.42 -18.72 3.93
CA SER A 12 -23.19 -19.51 3.68
C SER A 12 -23.13 -20.22 2.33
N THR A 13 -24.28 -20.55 1.74
CA THR A 13 -24.39 -21.25 0.45
C THR A 13 -24.30 -20.32 -0.76
N ASN A 14 -24.38 -19.01 -0.55
CA ASN A 14 -24.32 -17.99 -1.59
C ASN A 14 -23.30 -16.91 -1.21
N GLN A 15 -22.10 -17.00 -1.77
CA GLN A 15 -20.99 -16.09 -1.48
C GLN A 15 -21.35 -14.61 -1.72
N ARG A 16 -22.22 -14.32 -2.70
CA ARG A 16 -22.66 -12.95 -2.99
C ARG A 16 -23.54 -12.41 -1.85
N GLU A 17 -24.48 -13.21 -1.37
CA GLU A 17 -25.37 -12.85 -0.26
C GLU A 17 -24.61 -12.75 1.06
N LEU A 18 -23.68 -13.68 1.31
CA LEU A 18 -22.81 -13.63 2.50
C LEU A 18 -21.98 -12.35 2.53
N PHE A 19 -21.34 -12.00 1.41
CA PHE A 19 -20.55 -10.78 1.32
C PHE A 19 -21.41 -9.52 1.45
N HIS A 20 -22.62 -9.54 0.88
CA HIS A 20 -23.57 -8.43 1.02
C HIS A 20 -24.02 -8.25 2.48
N ALA A 21 -24.42 -9.33 3.16
CA ALA A 21 -24.84 -9.29 4.55
C ALA A 21 -23.71 -8.84 5.49
N ALA A 22 -22.49 -9.35 5.30
CA ALA A 22 -21.32 -8.90 6.04
C ALA A 22 -21.03 -7.41 5.78
N LYS A 23 -21.11 -6.97 4.52
CA LYS A 23 -20.94 -5.55 4.16
C LYS A 23 -21.98 -4.68 4.86
N ILE A 24 -23.26 -5.06 4.89
CA ILE A 24 -24.32 -4.32 5.60
C ILE A 24 -24.01 -4.20 7.09
N LEU A 25 -23.51 -5.29 7.70
CA LEU A 25 -23.28 -5.34 9.13
C LEU A 25 -22.05 -4.54 9.57
N PHE A 26 -20.97 -4.58 8.78
CA PHE A 26 -19.69 -3.95 9.11
C PHE A 26 -19.53 -2.56 8.51
N THR A 27 -20.26 -2.24 7.45
CA THR A 27 -20.29 -0.89 6.91
C THR A 27 -21.45 -0.18 7.58
N GLN A 28 -21.14 0.83 8.39
CA GLN A 28 -22.13 1.84 8.72
C GLN A 28 -22.59 2.38 7.36
N MET A 29 -23.80 2.01 6.92
CA MET A 29 -24.44 2.68 5.79
C MET A 29 -24.75 4.08 6.28
N SER A 30 -23.74 4.93 6.31
CA SER A 30 -23.96 6.33 6.07
C SER A 30 -24.51 6.36 4.65
N ASP A 31 -25.84 6.40 4.53
CA ASP A 31 -26.39 7.22 3.46
C ASP A 31 -25.55 8.49 3.50
N LEU A 32 -24.92 8.84 2.38
CA LEU A 32 -24.23 10.10 2.26
C LEU A 32 -25.32 11.16 2.37
N MET A 33 -25.68 11.48 3.62
CA MET A 33 -26.64 12.50 3.98
C MET A 33 -25.89 13.79 3.77
N PHE A 34 -25.81 14.18 2.51
CA PHE A 34 -25.56 15.57 2.19
C PHE A 34 -26.71 16.35 2.82
N PRO A 35 -26.42 17.41 3.59
CA PRO A 35 -27.41 18.41 3.91
C PRO A 35 -28.22 18.78 2.66
N GLU A 36 -29.48 19.18 2.81
CA GLU A 36 -30.19 19.81 1.69
C GLU A 36 -29.48 21.12 1.36
N TYR A 37 -28.63 21.08 0.33
CA TYR A 37 -27.95 22.27 -0.18
C TYR A 37 -28.89 22.94 -1.19
N GLY A 38 -29.35 24.14 -0.84
CA GLY A 38 -30.10 25.00 -1.77
C GLY A 38 -29.21 25.70 -2.79
N ASP A 39 -27.90 25.72 -2.57
CA ASP A 39 -26.92 26.44 -3.39
C ASP A 39 -25.74 25.51 -3.76
N PRO A 40 -25.49 25.25 -5.05
CA PRO A 40 -24.38 24.41 -5.51
C PRO A 40 -22.99 24.99 -5.16
N ASP A 41 -22.85 26.31 -5.02
CA ASP A 41 -21.56 26.93 -4.69
C ASP A 41 -21.19 26.67 -3.23
N VAL A 42 -22.19 26.67 -2.34
CA VAL A 42 -22.00 26.31 -0.92
C VAL A 42 -21.56 24.84 -0.81
N LEU A 43 -22.24 23.94 -1.51
CA LEU A 43 -21.84 22.52 -1.54
C LEU A 43 -20.40 22.35 -2.04
N ALA A 44 -20.02 23.04 -3.12
CA ALA A 44 -18.68 22.94 -3.70
C ALA A 44 -17.60 23.43 -2.72
N ASN A 45 -17.87 24.54 -2.02
CA ASN A 45 -16.96 25.08 -1.01
C ASN A 45 -16.83 24.15 0.19
N ASP A 46 -17.94 23.60 0.72
CA ASP A 46 -17.94 22.69 1.86
C ASP A 46 -17.20 21.37 1.54
N ILE A 47 -17.37 20.84 0.31
CA ILE A 47 -16.59 19.69 -0.17
C ILE A 47 -15.10 20.05 -0.23
N GLY A 48 -14.77 21.23 -0.76
CA GLY A 48 -13.39 21.71 -0.83
C GLY A 48 -12.75 21.80 0.56
N GLU A 49 -13.44 22.40 1.51
CA GLU A 49 -12.99 22.53 2.90
C GLU A 49 -12.81 21.17 3.58
N PHE A 50 -13.74 20.24 3.38
CA PHE A 50 -13.63 18.88 3.90
C PHE A 50 -12.33 18.19 3.44
N PHE A 51 -11.96 18.33 2.17
CA PHE A 51 -10.73 17.72 1.66
C PHE A 51 -9.48 18.40 2.21
N VAL A 52 -9.48 19.73 2.35
CA VAL A 52 -8.38 20.47 2.99
C VAL A 52 -8.16 19.96 4.42
N GLN A 53 -9.22 19.95 5.24
CA GLN A 53 -9.16 19.47 6.62
C GLN A 53 -8.72 18.00 6.71
N LYS A 54 -9.16 17.16 5.78
CA LYS A 54 -8.75 15.75 5.73
C LYS A 54 -7.26 15.58 5.44
N ILE A 55 -6.70 16.38 4.52
CA ILE A 55 -5.27 16.36 4.22
C ILE A 55 -4.46 16.80 5.44
N GLU A 56 -4.85 17.89 6.08
CA GLU A 56 -4.19 18.40 7.30
C GLU A 56 -4.21 17.36 8.42
N ARG A 57 -5.34 16.68 8.63
CA ARG A 57 -5.45 15.61 9.63
C ARG A 57 -4.51 14.44 9.33
N ILE A 58 -4.42 13.99 8.08
CA ILE A 58 -3.52 12.89 7.69
C ILE A 58 -2.05 13.28 7.93
N HIS A 59 -1.67 14.53 7.61
CA HIS A 59 -0.32 15.02 7.90
C HIS A 59 -0.04 15.07 9.41
N GLY A 60 -0.99 15.58 10.21
CA GLY A 60 -0.85 15.60 11.66
C GLY A 60 -0.74 14.21 12.30
N GLU A 61 -1.51 13.23 11.80
CA GLU A 61 -1.40 11.82 12.21
C GLU A 61 -0.01 11.25 11.87
N PHE A 62 0.54 11.54 10.69
CA PHE A 62 1.87 11.09 10.29
C PHE A 62 2.99 11.68 11.16
N ASP A 63 2.93 12.99 11.42
CA ASP A 63 3.92 13.68 12.26
C ASP A 63 3.87 13.22 13.72
N SER A 64 2.66 12.95 14.25
CA SER A 64 2.49 12.39 15.59
C SER A 64 3.07 10.97 15.73
N SER A 65 2.91 10.12 14.71
CA SER A 65 3.47 8.77 14.67
C SER A 65 5.00 8.76 14.61
N ALA A 66 5.61 9.73 13.92
CA ALA A 66 7.07 9.92 13.92
C ALA A 66 7.62 10.30 15.31
N LEU A 67 6.86 11.08 16.08
CA LEU A 67 7.19 11.45 17.46
C LEU A 67 7.06 10.28 18.45
N GLU A 68 6.02 9.44 18.31
CA GLU A 68 5.85 8.25 19.17
C GLU A 68 6.93 7.19 18.94
N THR A 69 7.45 7.08 17.72
CA THR A 69 8.57 6.17 17.41
C THR A 69 9.87 6.57 18.12
N SER A 70 10.02 7.84 18.52
CA SER A 70 11.20 8.33 19.26
C SER A 70 11.17 8.01 20.75
N HIS A 71 10.03 7.57 21.29
CA HIS A 71 9.83 7.26 22.72
C HIS A 71 9.51 5.80 23.01
N SER A 72 9.59 4.91 22.01
CA SER A 72 9.46 3.48 22.25
C SER A 72 10.63 3.01 23.10
N SER A 73 10.34 2.73 24.37
CA SER A 73 11.13 1.91 25.27
C SER A 73 11.81 0.80 24.48
N VAL A 74 13.13 0.68 24.69
CA VAL A 74 14.01 -0.37 24.16
C VAL A 74 13.25 -1.68 24.20
N ALA A 75 12.65 -2.06 23.07
CA ALA A 75 12.11 -3.39 22.89
C ALA A 75 13.31 -4.31 23.08
N GLU A 76 13.18 -5.28 23.98
CA GLU A 76 14.18 -6.31 24.21
C GLU A 76 14.56 -6.89 22.85
N PHE A 77 15.73 -6.49 22.36
CA PHE A 77 16.23 -6.87 21.05
C PHE A 77 16.37 -8.40 21.10
N THR A 78 15.43 -9.10 20.48
CA THR A 78 15.64 -10.51 20.17
C THR A 78 16.81 -10.51 19.21
N GLU A 79 17.98 -11.00 19.65
CA GLU A 79 19.16 -11.10 18.78
C GLU A 79 18.74 -11.84 17.51
N LEU A 80 18.71 -11.12 16.39
CA LEU A 80 18.49 -11.69 15.08
C LEU A 80 19.66 -12.64 14.79
N THR A 81 19.43 -13.93 14.99
CA THR A 81 20.47 -14.98 14.86
C THR A 81 20.85 -15.26 13.40
N SER A 82 20.02 -14.85 12.44
CA SER A 82 20.34 -14.96 11.02
C SER A 82 21.05 -13.70 10.54
N ARG A 83 22.36 -13.81 10.32
CA ARG A 83 23.17 -12.76 9.69
C ARG A 83 23.32 -13.06 8.19
N PHE A 84 23.10 -12.04 7.36
CA PHE A 84 23.38 -12.12 5.93
C PHE A 84 24.81 -11.64 5.69
N ASP A 85 25.74 -12.59 5.57
CA ASP A 85 27.18 -12.31 5.55
C ASP A 85 27.78 -12.19 4.15
N SER A 86 27.08 -12.66 3.12
CA SER A 86 27.64 -12.74 1.77
C SER A 86 26.56 -12.81 0.71
N PHE A 87 26.89 -12.32 -0.48
CA PHE A 87 26.12 -12.52 -1.71
C PHE A 87 26.77 -13.59 -2.57
N ASP A 88 25.95 -14.40 -3.24
CA ASP A 88 26.44 -15.27 -4.29
C ASP A 88 26.81 -14.44 -5.53
N ILE A 89 27.96 -14.77 -6.12
CA ILE A 89 28.38 -14.17 -7.39
C ILE A 89 27.46 -14.72 -8.49
N LEU A 90 26.75 -13.83 -9.16
CA LEU A 90 25.91 -14.18 -10.30
C LEU A 90 26.75 -14.32 -11.56
N ASN A 91 26.53 -15.39 -12.31
CA ASN A 91 27.12 -15.52 -13.64
C ASN A 91 26.25 -14.79 -14.70
N GLU A 92 26.77 -14.72 -15.92
CA GLU A 92 26.10 -14.01 -17.02
C GLU A 92 24.70 -14.57 -17.33
N GLU A 93 24.50 -15.88 -17.21
CA GLU A 93 23.21 -16.54 -17.44
C GLU A 93 22.18 -16.17 -16.36
N ASN A 94 22.60 -16.14 -15.09
CA ASN A 94 21.76 -15.69 -13.99
C ASN A 94 21.28 -14.24 -14.20
N ILE A 95 22.18 -13.35 -14.66
CA ILE A 95 21.84 -11.95 -14.95
C ILE A 95 20.89 -11.84 -16.14
N LYS A 96 21.11 -12.65 -17.19
CA LYS A 96 20.21 -12.71 -18.35
C LYS A 96 18.81 -13.17 -17.95
N ASP A 97 18.70 -14.21 -17.13
CA ASP A 97 17.42 -14.75 -16.64
C ASP A 97 16.69 -13.77 -15.72
N LEU A 98 17.38 -13.20 -14.72
CA LEU A 98 16.83 -12.21 -13.78
C LEU A 98 16.17 -11.04 -14.52
N ARG A 99 16.86 -10.51 -15.53
CA ARG A 99 16.37 -9.41 -16.36
C ARG A 99 15.15 -9.80 -17.21
N SER A 100 15.10 -11.03 -17.71
CA SER A 100 13.94 -11.53 -18.46
C SER A 100 12.67 -11.56 -17.61
N LYS A 101 12.84 -11.87 -16.31
CA LYS A 101 11.77 -11.93 -15.30
C LYS A 101 11.45 -10.57 -14.68
N SER A 102 12.37 -9.62 -14.78
CA SER A 102 12.22 -8.28 -14.18
C SER A 102 11.25 -7.40 -14.95
N SER A 103 10.47 -6.62 -14.21
CA SER A 103 9.59 -5.63 -14.82
C SER A 103 10.41 -4.49 -15.42
N LYS A 104 10.10 -4.11 -16.66
CA LYS A 104 10.81 -3.04 -17.39
C LYS A 104 10.33 -1.65 -16.96
N LYS A 105 10.29 -1.41 -15.65
CA LYS A 105 9.87 -0.13 -15.07
C LYS A 105 11.07 0.77 -14.91
N SER A 106 10.82 2.07 -14.94
CA SER A 106 11.83 3.05 -14.56
C SER A 106 11.16 4.19 -13.81
N CYS A 107 11.88 4.84 -12.92
CA CYS A 107 11.45 6.02 -12.19
C CYS A 107 12.45 7.17 -12.37
N SER A 108 12.05 8.39 -12.00
CA SER A 108 12.89 9.59 -12.12
C SER A 108 14.13 9.58 -11.22
N LEU A 109 14.18 8.69 -10.22
CA LEU A 109 15.32 8.52 -9.32
C LEU A 109 16.29 7.45 -9.81
N ASP A 110 15.95 6.71 -10.87
CA ASP A 110 16.85 5.69 -11.39
C ASP A 110 18.09 6.37 -11.99
N PRO A 111 19.30 5.86 -11.71
CA PRO A 111 20.53 6.40 -12.28
C PRO A 111 20.57 6.21 -13.81
N MET A 112 19.84 5.24 -14.35
CA MET A 112 19.70 5.03 -15.78
C MET A 112 18.32 4.44 -16.11
N PRO A 113 17.64 4.97 -17.15
CA PRO A 113 16.42 4.37 -17.65
C PRO A 113 16.59 2.90 -18.00
N THR A 114 15.65 2.07 -17.56
CA THR A 114 15.65 0.63 -17.85
C THR A 114 15.70 0.33 -19.36
N SER A 115 15.12 1.19 -20.20
CA SER A 115 15.22 1.06 -21.66
C SER A 115 16.64 1.16 -22.20
N LEU A 116 17.52 1.94 -21.55
CA LEU A 116 18.94 2.05 -21.91
C LEU A 116 19.74 0.88 -21.36
N VAL A 117 19.46 0.45 -20.11
CA VAL A 117 20.05 -0.77 -19.53
C VAL A 117 19.87 -1.97 -20.46
N LEU A 118 18.67 -2.11 -21.03
CA LEU A 118 18.36 -3.20 -21.97
C LEU A 118 19.12 -3.11 -23.31
N LYS A 119 19.46 -1.90 -23.77
CA LYS A 119 20.19 -1.69 -25.03
C LYS A 119 21.70 -1.84 -24.87
N CYS A 120 22.23 -1.44 -23.71
CA CYS A 120 23.66 -1.47 -23.43
C CYS A 120 24.10 -2.80 -22.76
N GLN A 121 23.36 -3.89 -22.99
CA GLN A 121 23.54 -5.14 -22.27
C GLN A 121 24.97 -5.66 -22.35
N ASP A 122 25.55 -5.72 -23.55
CA ASP A 122 26.88 -6.31 -23.79
C ASP A 122 28.01 -5.53 -23.10
N ILE A 123 27.75 -4.28 -22.71
CA ILE A 123 28.70 -3.37 -22.05
C ILE A 123 28.49 -3.39 -20.53
N LEU A 124 27.27 -3.67 -20.06
CA LEU A 124 26.87 -3.63 -18.64
C LEU A 124 27.00 -4.97 -17.93
N LEU A 125 27.48 -6.02 -18.62
CA LEU A 125 27.79 -7.29 -17.98
C LEU A 125 28.97 -7.12 -17.01
N PRO A 126 28.95 -7.75 -15.83
CA PRO A 126 30.08 -7.72 -14.91
C PRO A 126 31.34 -8.22 -15.62
N VAL A 127 32.43 -7.47 -15.48
CA VAL A 127 33.75 -7.94 -15.90
C VAL A 127 34.20 -8.95 -14.85
N ASN A 128 34.48 -10.19 -15.24
CA ASN A 128 34.99 -11.21 -14.32
C ASN A 128 36.31 -10.68 -13.71
N LEU A 129 36.31 -10.43 -12.41
CA LEU A 129 37.48 -10.11 -11.59
C LEU A 129 38.01 -11.37 -10.91
#